data_AF-K2D4U0-F1
#
_entry.id   AF-K2D4U0-F1
#
_cell.length_a   1.000
_cell.length_b   1.000
_cell.length_c   1.000
_cell.angle_alpha   90.00
_cell.angle_beta   90.00
_cell.angle_gamma   90.00
#
_symmetry.space_group_name_H-M   'P 1'
#
loop_
_entity.id
_entity.type
_entity.pdbx_description
1 polymer ?
#
loop_
_entity_poly.entity_id
_entity_poly.type
_entity_poly.pdbx_seq_one_letter_code
_entity_poly.pdbx_strand_id
1 'polypeptide(L)'
;MEPKPTQKKETTQAHKVTVFLLLFFYPLGIIVMWFWPKWKLRVKLALTALPILLGIIYFSVIAVFVDPTLDDKLRPLNNCISACSTSKENDLCARGCQEKFIQDNSFLR
;
A
#
# COMPACT_ATOMS: atom_id res chain seq x y z
N MET A 1 28.39 11.99 -19.30
CA MET A 1 28.33 10.97 -18.23
C MET A 1 26.98 11.08 -17.58
N GLU A 2 26.00 10.31 -18.07
CA GLU A 2 24.65 10.28 -17.52
C GLU A 2 24.50 9.04 -16.62
N PRO A 3 23.78 9.16 -15.49
CA PRO A 3 23.77 8.13 -14.46
C PRO A 3 22.92 6.92 -14.87
N LYS A 4 23.51 5.74 -14.63
CA LYS A 4 23.01 4.40 -14.94
C LYS A 4 21.74 4.07 -14.15
N PRO A 5 20.64 3.58 -14.76
CA PRO A 5 19.47 3.11 -14.03
C PRO A 5 19.77 1.71 -13.48
N THR A 6 20.28 1.65 -12.25
CA THR A 6 20.56 0.37 -11.58
C THR A 6 19.83 0.36 -10.25
N GLN A 7 19.03 -0.69 -10.03
CA GLN A 7 18.41 -1.11 -8.76
C GLN A 7 17.10 -0.43 -8.29
N LYS A 8 15.98 -0.71 -8.97
CA LYS A 8 14.64 -0.66 -8.31
C LYS A 8 13.87 -1.99 -8.33
N LYS A 9 14.36 -3.03 -9.01
CA LYS A 9 13.60 -4.27 -9.19
C LYS A 9 13.78 -5.31 -8.07
N GLU A 10 14.96 -5.40 -7.44
CA GLU A 10 15.21 -6.40 -6.39
C GLU A 10 14.52 -6.05 -5.06
N THR A 11 14.48 -4.76 -4.69
CA THR A 11 13.89 -4.31 -3.42
C THR A 11 12.38 -4.58 -3.36
N THR A 12 11.67 -4.42 -4.48
CA THR A 12 10.22 -4.67 -4.56
C THR A 12 9.87 -6.15 -4.42
N GLN A 13 10.69 -7.05 -4.96
CA GLN A 13 10.44 -8.48 -4.89
C GLN A 13 10.68 -9.03 -3.48
N ALA A 14 11.80 -8.63 -2.85
CA ALA A 14 12.07 -8.97 -1.46
C ALA A 14 10.97 -8.42 -0.53
N HIS A 15 10.57 -7.16 -0.71
CA HIS A 15 9.49 -6.55 0.08
C HIS A 15 8.17 -7.32 -0.03
N LYS A 16 7.79 -7.76 -1.24
CA LYS A 16 6.56 -8.54 -1.47
C LYS A 16 6.58 -9.88 -0.74
N VAL A 17 7.74 -10.56 -0.72
CA VAL A 17 7.92 -11.83 -0.01
C VAL A 17 7.86 -11.62 1.50
N THR A 18 8.52 -10.59 2.03
CA THR A 18 8.51 -10.29 3.46
C THR A 18 7.12 -9.89 3.96
N VAL A 19 6.37 -9.11 3.17
CA VAL A 19 4.97 -8.74 3.49
C VAL A 19 4.07 -9.98 3.49
N PHE A 20 4.22 -10.88 2.50
CA PHE A 20 3.47 -12.13 2.47
C PHE A 20 3.78 -13.02 3.68
N LEU A 21 5.06 -13.17 4.02
CA LEU A 21 5.52 -13.91 5.20
C LEU A 21 4.96 -13.32 6.49
N LEU A 22 5.02 -11.99 6.66
CA LEU A 22 4.45 -11.34 7.83
C LEU A 22 2.94 -11.53 7.91
N LEU A 23 2.21 -11.39 6.81
CA LEU A 23 0.75 -11.51 6.80
C LEU A 23 0.28 -12.91 7.23
N PHE A 24 1.04 -13.96 6.94
CA PHE A 24 0.74 -15.32 7.39
C PHE A 24 1.31 -15.63 8.79
N PHE A 25 2.57 -15.28 9.07
CA PHE A 25 3.22 -15.62 10.34
C PHE A 25 2.72 -14.80 11.51
N TYR A 26 2.32 -13.55 11.27
CA TYR A 26 1.80 -12.66 12.31
C TYR A 26 0.52 -13.19 12.99
N PRO A 27 -0.56 -13.53 12.25
CA PRO A 27 -1.73 -14.14 12.86
C PRO A 27 -1.43 -15.52 13.45
N LEU A 28 -0.56 -16.32 12.82
CA LEU A 28 -0.12 -17.61 13.37
C LEU A 28 0.55 -17.44 14.74
N GLY A 29 1.42 -16.45 14.91
CA GLY A 29 2.05 -16.14 16.19
C GLY A 29 1.03 -15.77 17.28
N ILE A 30 0.04 -14.94 16.95
CA ILE A 30 -1.07 -14.60 17.86
C ILE A 30 -1.86 -15.85 18.25
N ILE A 31 -2.20 -16.71 17.28
CA ILE A 31 -2.99 -17.93 17.51
C ILE A 31 -2.24 -18.90 18.41
N VAL A 32 -0.94 -19.14 18.16
CA VAL A 32 -0.10 -20.00 19.01
C VAL A 32 0.00 -19.45 20.43
N MET A 33 0.12 -18.13 20.57
CA MET A 33 0.11 -17.46 21.87
C MET A 33 -1.23 -17.58 22.60
N TRP A 34 -2.34 -17.63 21.86
CA TRP A 34 -3.66 -17.85 22.43
C TRP A 34 -3.92 -19.32 22.80
N PHE A 35 -3.29 -20.26 22.10
CA PHE A 35 -3.36 -21.69 22.42
C PHE A 35 -2.56 -22.07 23.68
N TRP A 36 -1.75 -21.16 24.23
CA TRP A 36 -1.05 -21.40 25.50
C TRP A 36 -2.04 -21.45 26.68
N PRO A 37 -2.18 -22.59 27.38
CA PRO A 37 -3.26 -22.80 28.35
C PRO A 37 -2.99 -22.16 29.72
N LYS A 38 -1.78 -21.64 29.98
CA LYS A 38 -1.37 -21.20 31.32
C LYS A 38 -1.95 -19.85 31.79
N TRP A 39 -2.70 -19.13 30.96
CA TRP A 39 -3.00 -17.71 31.20
C TRP A 39 -4.47 -17.48 31.53
N LYS A 40 -4.76 -16.68 32.56
CA LYS A 40 -6.13 -16.22 32.86
C LYS A 40 -6.68 -15.41 31.68
N LEU A 41 -7.97 -15.59 31.38
CA LEU A 41 -8.63 -15.05 30.18
C LEU A 41 -8.48 -13.53 30.02
N ARG A 42 -8.49 -12.77 31.14
CA ARG A 42 -8.26 -11.32 31.15
C ARG A 42 -6.83 -10.93 30.74
N VAL A 43 -5.84 -11.71 31.19
CA VAL A 43 -4.43 -11.49 30.84
C VAL A 43 -4.21 -11.85 29.37
N LYS A 44 -4.84 -12.92 28.88
CA LYS A 44 -4.84 -13.25 27.44
C LYS A 44 -5.34 -12.09 26.60
N LEU A 45 -6.51 -11.53 26.91
CA LEU A 45 -7.11 -10.43 26.15
C LEU A 45 -6.23 -9.17 26.15
N ALA A 46 -5.74 -8.75 27.33
CA ALA A 46 -4.88 -7.58 27.44
C ALA A 46 -3.57 -7.75 26.64
N LEU A 47 -3.01 -8.96 26.66
CA LEU A 47 -1.73 -9.23 26.01
C LEU A 47 -1.85 -9.53 24.52
N THR A 48 -3.03 -9.94 24.03
CA THR A 48 -3.35 -9.99 22.59
C THR A 48 -3.71 -8.63 22.02
N ALA A 49 -4.27 -7.72 22.81
CA ALA A 49 -4.67 -6.41 22.34
C ALA A 49 -3.48 -5.56 21.87
N LEU A 50 -2.36 -5.62 22.60
CA LEU A 50 -1.15 -4.87 22.30
C LEU A 50 -0.53 -5.21 20.92
N PRO A 51 -0.22 -6.49 20.60
CA PRO A 51 0.27 -6.82 19.28
C PRO A 51 -0.81 -6.50 18.23
N ILE A 52 -2.09 -6.86 18.41
CA ILE A 52 -3.14 -6.54 17.42
C ILE A 52 -3.13 -5.04 17.04
N LEU A 53 -3.03 -4.14 18.02
CA LEU A 53 -2.88 -2.70 17.80
C LEU A 53 -1.64 -2.36 16.95
N LEU A 54 -0.47 -2.93 17.30
CA LEU A 54 0.76 -2.75 16.53
C LEU A 54 0.66 -3.31 15.11
N GLY A 55 -0.02 -4.44 14.93
CA GLY A 55 -0.27 -5.05 13.63
C GLY A 55 -1.14 -4.19 12.74
N ILE A 56 -2.19 -3.57 13.29
CA ILE A 56 -3.05 -2.62 12.55
C ILE A 56 -2.26 -1.40 12.11
N ILE A 57 -1.46 -0.81 13.00
CA ILE A 57 -0.61 0.35 12.70
C ILE A 57 0.44 -0.01 11.64
N TYR A 58 1.07 -1.18 11.78
CA TYR A 58 2.05 -1.65 10.82
C TYR A 58 1.42 -1.89 9.44
N PHE A 59 0.25 -2.53 9.39
CA PHE A 59 -0.46 -2.80 8.15
C PHE A 59 -0.90 -1.52 7.45
N SER A 60 -1.40 -0.52 8.19
CA SER A 60 -1.81 0.76 7.59
C SER A 60 -0.64 1.52 6.98
N VAL A 61 0.52 1.51 7.63
CA VAL A 61 1.76 2.10 7.09
C VAL A 61 2.21 1.35 5.84
N ILE A 62 2.23 0.02 5.87
CA ILE A 62 2.67 -0.79 4.73
C ILE A 62 1.72 -0.71 3.53
N ALA A 63 0.41 -0.63 3.76
CA ALA A 63 -0.57 -0.48 2.67
C ALA A 63 -0.27 0.74 1.79
N VAL A 64 0.23 1.84 2.37
CA VAL A 64 0.65 3.04 1.63
C VAL A 64 1.88 2.80 0.74
N PHE A 65 2.73 1.82 1.08
CA PHE A 65 3.96 1.52 0.34
C PHE A 65 3.84 0.33 -0.63
N VAL A 66 2.80 -0.51 -0.52
CA VAL A 66 2.69 -1.80 -1.23
C VAL A 66 1.99 -1.71 -2.60
N ASP A 67 1.49 -0.54 -3.00
CA ASP A 67 0.78 -0.37 -4.28
C ASP A 67 1.58 0.38 -5.38
N PRO A 68 2.85 0.00 -5.70
CA PRO A 68 3.59 0.62 -6.80
C PRO A 68 2.92 0.35 -8.16
N THR A 69 2.12 -0.71 -8.26
CA THR A 69 1.33 -1.04 -9.45
C THR A 69 0.19 -0.06 -9.71
N LEU A 70 -0.38 0.54 -8.65
CA LEU A 70 -1.41 1.56 -8.78
C LEU A 70 -0.77 2.90 -9.18
N ASP A 71 0.36 3.24 -8.55
CA ASP A 71 1.15 4.42 -8.90
C ASP A 71 1.56 4.45 -10.37
N ASP A 72 2.03 3.33 -10.94
CA ASP A 72 2.44 3.30 -12.35
C ASP A 72 1.26 3.50 -13.32
N LYS A 73 0.06 3.05 -12.96
CA LYS A 73 -1.16 3.25 -13.77
C LYS A 73 -1.74 4.66 -13.60
N LEU A 74 -1.61 5.27 -12.42
CA LEU A 74 -2.10 6.62 -12.13
C LEU A 74 -1.10 7.72 -12.52
N ARG A 75 0.18 7.38 -12.73
CA ARG A 75 1.23 8.31 -13.16
C ARG A 75 0.84 9.27 -14.30
N PRO A 76 0.28 8.82 -15.44
CA PRO A 76 -0.11 9.74 -16.52
C PRO A 76 -1.23 10.71 -16.10
N LEU A 77 -2.16 10.26 -15.26
CA LEU A 77 -3.23 11.10 -14.72
C LEU A 77 -2.67 12.15 -13.75
N ASN A 78 -1.79 11.75 -12.83
CA ASN A 78 -1.17 12.66 -11.86
C ASN A 78 -0.32 13.74 -12.55
N ASN A 79 0.43 13.38 -13.59
CA ASN A 79 1.19 14.34 -14.38
C ASN A 79 0.27 15.35 -15.09
N CYS A 80 -0.85 14.89 -15.66
CA CYS A 80 -1.85 15.76 -16.30
C CYS A 80 -2.45 16.76 -15.29
N ILE A 81 -2.89 16.27 -14.12
CA ILE A 81 -3.44 17.12 -13.06
C ILE A 81 -2.40 18.10 -12.51
N SER A 82 -1.14 17.68 -12.38
CA SER A 82 -0.06 18.56 -11.92
C SER A 82 0.19 19.72 -12.89
N ALA A 83 0.08 19.49 -14.21
CA ALA A 83 0.17 20.54 -15.23
C ALA A 83 -1.01 21.51 -15.18
N CYS A 84 -2.19 21.03 -14.76
CA CYS A 84 -3.37 21.87 -14.59
C CYS A 84 -3.20 22.91 -13.49
N SER A 85 -2.40 22.66 -12.44
CA SER A 85 -2.20 23.59 -11.31
C SER A 85 -1.66 24.97 -11.71
N THR A 86 -1.09 25.07 -12.92
CA THR A 86 -0.52 26.31 -13.48
C THR A 86 -1.56 27.14 -14.26
N SER A 87 -2.77 26.61 -14.47
CA SER A 87 -3.85 27.26 -15.22
C SER A 87 -4.70 28.19 -14.33
N LYS A 88 -5.52 29.05 -14.93
CA LYS A 88 -6.55 29.82 -14.20
C LYS A 88 -7.82 29.00 -13.92
N GLU A 89 -7.99 27.88 -14.61
CA GLU A 89 -9.19 27.02 -14.59
C GLU A 89 -8.83 25.58 -14.16
N ASN A 90 -8.22 25.47 -12.98
CA ASN A 90 -7.66 24.22 -12.46
C ASN A 90 -8.72 23.10 -12.36
N ASP A 91 -9.95 23.42 -11.96
CA ASP A 91 -11.04 22.45 -11.82
C ASP A 91 -11.53 21.87 -13.15
N LEU A 92 -11.65 22.70 -14.19
CA LEU A 92 -12.06 22.24 -15.54
C LEU A 92 -10.96 21.40 -16.18
N CYS A 93 -9.70 21.81 -16.03
CA CYS A 93 -8.54 21.08 -16.52
C CYS A 93 -8.38 19.72 -15.84
N ALA A 94 -8.51 19.66 -14.50
CA ALA A 94 -8.41 18.41 -13.76
C ALA A 94 -9.53 17.41 -14.14
N ARG A 95 -10.76 17.91 -14.33
CA ARG A 95 -11.89 17.08 -14.81
C ARG A 95 -11.63 16.52 -16.21
N GLY A 96 -11.11 17.34 -17.13
CA GLY A 96 -10.74 16.88 -18.47
C GLY A 96 -9.66 15.80 -18.47
N CYS A 97 -8.66 15.90 -17.57
CA CYS A 97 -7.65 14.86 -17.37
C CYS A 97 -8.27 13.54 -16.87
N GLN A 98 -9.21 13.61 -15.93
CA GLN A 98 -9.89 12.42 -15.40
C GLN A 98 -10.77 11.75 -16.46
N GLU A 99 -11.55 12.51 -17.22
CA GLU A 99 -12.40 11.99 -18.29
C GLU A 99 -11.59 11.28 -19.38
N LYS A 100 -10.47 11.89 -19.80
CA LYS A 100 -9.55 11.29 -20.78
C LYS A 100 -8.96 9.97 -20.28
N PHE A 101 -8.54 9.93 -19.02
CA PHE A 101 -8.01 8.71 -18.40
C PHE A 101 -9.07 7.60 -18.34
N ILE A 102 -10.32 7.93 -18.02
CA ILE A 102 -11.43 6.97 -18.00
C ILE A 102 -11.72 6.46 -19.42
N GLN A 103 -11.67 7.32 -20.44
CA GLN A 103 -11.89 6.92 -21.83
C GLN A 103 -10.81 5.94 -22.32
N ASP A 104 -9.54 6.25 -22.06
CA ASP A 104 -8.39 5.41 -22.47
C ASP A 104 -8.39 4.03 -21.77
N ASN A 105 -8.90 3.95 -20.53
CA ASN A 105 -8.96 2.69 -19.78
C ASN A 105 -10.28 1.93 -19.92
N SER A 106 -11.38 2.59 -20.33
CA SER A 106 -12.66 1.91 -20.57
C SER A 106 -12.67 1.11 -21.87
N PHE A 107 -11.82 1.47 -22.85
CA PHE A 107 -11.63 0.74 -24.10
C PHE A 107 -10.82 -0.57 -23.97
N LEU A 108 -10.21 -0.82 -22.82
CA LEU A 108 -9.41 -2.01 -22.52
C LEU A 108 -10.20 -3.12 -21.80
N ARG A 109 -11.52 -2.99 -21.70
CA ARG A 109 -12.45 -3.99 -21.15
C ARG A 109 -13.30 -4.59 -22.26
#